data_AF-A0A1B6II98-F1
#
_entry.id   AF-A0A1B6II98-F1
#
_cell.length_a   1.000
_cell.length_b   1.000
_cell.length_c   1.000
_cell.angle_alpha   90.00
_cell.angle_beta   90.00
_cell.angle_gamma   90.00
#
_symmetry.space_group_name_H-M   'P 1'
#
loop_
_entity.id
_entity.type
_entity.pdbx_description
1 polymer ?
#
loop_
_entity_poly.entity_id
_entity_poly.type
_entity_poly.pdbx_seq_one_letter_code
_entity_poly.pdbx_strand_id
1 'polypeptide(L)'
;STVRPSIKAFPKDDNSKPCHLTAFLSYKVGMTHVIRSKEYKSKNKIATKELLEAVTLMEAPPMIVHGVVGYQKTVNGLARTKVILAEHLSENVIRRMFAKKYVPGVKYVDLRKSPGFTEEDVEELKKTSDVIRVLAHSQVEKISAIRQKKAHIAEIQVNGGSVSEKVDYA
;
A
#
# COMPACT_ATOMS: atom_id res chain seq x y z
N SER A 1 -5.45 -20.28 0.37
CA SER A 1 -6.32 -19.16 -0.03
C SER A 1 -6.04 -17.96 0.87
N THR A 2 -5.92 -16.76 0.31
CA THR A 2 -5.64 -15.52 1.07
C THR A 2 -6.92 -14.70 1.24
N VAL A 3 -7.07 -14.01 2.37
CA VAL A 3 -8.22 -13.11 2.64
C VAL A 3 -8.21 -11.90 1.70
N ARG A 4 -7.01 -11.44 1.32
CA ARG A 4 -6.83 -10.36 0.34
C ARG A 4 -5.87 -10.86 -0.76
N PRO A 5 -6.29 -10.89 -2.03
CA PRO A 5 -5.39 -11.22 -3.13
C PRO A 5 -4.32 -10.14 -3.29
N SER A 6 -3.10 -10.56 -3.64
CA SER A 6 -2.02 -9.64 -3.97
C SER A 6 -2.26 -8.98 -5.33
N ILE A 7 -1.70 -7.78 -5.51
CA ILE A 7 -1.72 -7.08 -6.79
C ILE A 7 -0.73 -7.77 -7.71
N LYS A 8 -1.18 -8.19 -8.90
CA LYS A 8 -0.32 -8.89 -9.87
C LYS A 8 0.53 -7.95 -10.72
N ALA A 9 -0.01 -6.78 -11.06
CA ALA A 9 0.67 -5.79 -11.88
C ALA A 9 0.37 -4.38 -11.36
N PHE A 10 1.40 -3.56 -11.28
CA PHE A 10 1.31 -2.14 -10.99
C PHE A 10 1.33 -1.33 -12.29
N PRO A 11 0.86 -0.07 -12.28
CA PRO A 11 0.99 0.81 -13.44
C PRO A 11 2.47 0.96 -13.85
N LYS A 12 2.69 1.11 -15.16
CA LYS A 12 4.03 1.37 -15.69
C LYS A 12 4.57 2.67 -15.11
N ASP A 13 5.87 2.65 -14.82
CA ASP A 13 6.56 3.75 -14.20
C ASP A 13 6.93 4.84 -15.20
N ASP A 14 6.92 6.09 -14.74
CA ASP A 14 7.15 7.30 -15.53
C ASP A 14 8.01 8.27 -14.71
N ASN A 15 9.30 8.28 -15.01
CA ASN A 15 10.30 9.04 -14.25
C ASN A 15 10.11 10.56 -14.34
N SER A 16 9.31 11.07 -15.29
CA SER A 16 9.06 12.51 -15.42
C SER A 16 8.17 13.08 -14.33
N LYS A 17 7.39 12.22 -13.67
CA LYS A 17 6.45 12.59 -12.61
C LYS A 17 7.12 12.54 -11.25
N PRO A 18 6.62 13.34 -10.27
CA PRO A 18 7.09 13.22 -8.90
C PRO A 18 6.76 11.84 -8.33
N CYS A 19 7.55 11.43 -7.32
CA CYS A 19 7.33 10.19 -6.59
C CYS A 19 5.92 10.15 -5.99
N HIS A 20 5.17 9.08 -6.27
CA HIS A 20 3.82 8.86 -5.75
C HIS A 20 3.52 7.37 -5.53
N LEU A 21 2.55 7.10 -4.65
CA LEU A 21 2.06 5.75 -4.37
C LEU A 21 1.02 5.32 -5.40
N THR A 22 0.99 4.03 -5.70
CA THR A 22 0.17 3.48 -6.79
C THR A 22 -1.08 2.72 -6.34
N ALA A 23 -1.19 2.40 -5.06
CA ALA A 23 -2.30 1.61 -4.54
C ALA A 23 -2.66 2.03 -3.12
N PHE A 24 -3.89 1.71 -2.70
CA PHE A 24 -4.42 1.98 -1.37
C PHE A 24 -5.33 0.84 -0.91
N LEU A 25 -5.41 0.63 0.41
CA LEU A 25 -6.29 -0.37 1.01
C LEU A 25 -7.57 0.27 1.52
N SER A 26 -8.71 -0.28 1.14
CA SER A 26 -10.02 0.19 1.59
C SER A 26 -10.95 -0.99 1.90
N TYR A 27 -12.02 -0.69 2.63
CA TYR A 27 -13.01 -1.63 3.11
C TYR A 27 -14.38 -1.23 2.60
N LYS A 28 -15.10 -2.17 1.98
CA LYS A 28 -16.45 -1.90 1.48
C LYS A 28 -17.41 -1.72 2.66
N VAL A 29 -18.09 -0.58 2.71
CA VAL A 29 -19.09 -0.27 3.74
C VAL A 29 -20.50 -0.54 3.23
N GLY A 30 -20.81 -0.06 2.02
CA GLY A 30 -22.17 -0.12 1.50
C GLY A 30 -22.30 0.38 0.08
N MET A 31 -23.55 0.64 -0.32
CA MET A 31 -23.90 1.14 -1.65
C MET A 31 -25.08 2.10 -1.50
N THR A 32 -25.04 3.20 -2.24
CA THR A 32 -26.13 4.18 -2.36
C THR A 32 -26.35 4.52 -3.82
N HIS A 33 -27.29 5.40 -4.12
CA HIS A 33 -27.43 6.01 -5.43
C HIS A 33 -27.20 7.52 -5.31
N VAL A 34 -26.65 8.12 -6.36
CA VAL A 34 -26.49 9.57 -6.49
C VAL A 34 -27.21 10.04 -7.75
N ILE A 35 -27.81 11.21 -7.64
CA ILE A 35 -28.38 11.91 -8.79
C ILE A 35 -27.33 12.91 -9.25
N ARG A 36 -26.90 12.82 -10.51
CA ARG A 36 -26.00 13.80 -11.12
C ARG A 36 -26.63 14.46 -12.33
N SER A 37 -26.47 15.76 -12.44
CA SER A 37 -26.84 16.50 -13.65
C SER A 37 -25.79 16.26 -14.72
N LYS A 38 -26.21 15.80 -15.89
CA LYS A 38 -25.36 15.65 -17.08
C LYS A 38 -25.90 16.54 -18.18
N GLU A 39 -25.03 17.40 -18.71
CA GLU A 39 -25.32 18.13 -19.93
C GLU A 39 -25.13 17.22 -21.13
N TYR A 40 -26.20 17.02 -21.89
CA TYR A 40 -26.16 16.38 -23.19
C TYR A 40 -26.05 17.47 -24.25
N LYS A 41 -24.87 17.55 -24.88
CA LYS A 41 -24.64 18.39 -26.05
C LYS A 41 -24.95 17.60 -27.32
N SER A 42 -26.05 17.93 -27.97
CA SER A 42 -26.33 17.54 -29.36
C SER A 42 -25.96 18.69 -30.31
N LYS A 43 -25.83 18.42 -31.61
CA LYS A 43 -25.39 19.40 -32.63
C LYS A 43 -26.11 20.77 -32.53
N ASN A 44 -27.40 20.77 -32.18
CA ASN A 44 -28.23 21.99 -32.12
C ASN A 44 -28.90 22.25 -30.75
N LYS A 45 -28.64 21.44 -29.73
CA LYS A 45 -29.32 21.57 -28.42
C LYS A 45 -28.44 21.11 -27.28
N ILE A 46 -28.34 21.95 -26.26
CA ILE A 46 -27.78 21.60 -24.95
C ILE A 46 -28.97 21.33 -24.03
N ALA A 47 -29.07 20.12 -23.50
CA ALA A 47 -30.12 19.74 -22.56
C ALA A 47 -29.50 19.12 -21.31
N THR A 48 -29.88 19.63 -20.14
CA THR A 48 -29.45 19.08 -18.86
C THR A 48 -30.47 18.03 -18.42
N LYS A 49 -30.00 16.82 -18.11
CA LYS A 49 -30.81 15.75 -17.54
C LYS A 49 -30.20 15.26 -16.25
N GLU A 50 -31.04 14.84 -15.33
CA GLU A 50 -30.63 14.16 -14.12
C GLU A 50 -30.51 12.66 -14.39
N LEU A 51 -29.40 12.07 -13.97
CA LEU A 51 -29.12 10.64 -14.07
C LEU A 51 -28.97 10.07 -12.66
N LEU A 52 -29.67 8.97 -12.40
CA LEU A 52 -29.53 8.21 -11.16
C LEU A 52 -28.51 7.09 -11.39
N GLU A 53 -27.40 7.13 -10.64
CA GLU A 53 -26.31 6.16 -10.74
C GLU A 53 -26.06 5.49 -9.39
N ALA A 54 -25.85 4.17 -9.39
CA ALA A 54 -25.47 3.43 -8.20
C ALA A 54 -23.98 3.61 -7.90
N VAL A 55 -23.64 3.87 -6.63
CA VAL A 55 -22.27 4.10 -6.17
C VAL A 55 -21.96 3.24 -4.94
N THR A 56 -20.75 2.68 -4.88
CA THR A 56 -20.27 1.94 -3.70
C THR A 56 -19.43 2.83 -2.80
N LEU A 57 -19.70 2.75 -1.51
CA LEU A 57 -18.96 3.47 -0.48
C LEU A 57 -17.87 2.57 0.09
N MET A 58 -16.64 3.05 0.02
CA MET A 58 -15.44 2.39 0.54
C MET A 58 -14.84 3.26 1.65
N GLU A 59 -14.67 2.71 2.84
CA GLU A 59 -13.95 3.36 3.93
C GLU A 59 -12.47 3.06 3.81
N ALA A 60 -11.68 4.12 3.80
CA ALA A 60 -10.25 4.09 3.54
C ALA A 60 -9.52 4.67 4.77
N PRO A 61 -9.28 3.88 5.83
CA PRO A 61 -8.53 4.36 6.99
C PRO A 61 -7.10 4.69 6.55
N PRO A 62 -6.44 5.68 7.19
CA PRO A 62 -5.07 6.03 6.84
C PRO A 62 -4.15 4.82 6.99
N MET A 63 -3.26 4.66 6.00
CA MET A 63 -2.27 3.59 5.97
C MET A 63 -0.95 4.07 6.56
N ILE A 64 -0.21 3.15 7.18
CA ILE A 64 1.12 3.41 7.72
C ILE A 64 2.13 2.54 6.99
N VAL A 65 3.20 3.17 6.49
CA VAL A 65 4.37 2.49 5.94
C VAL A 65 5.25 2.02 7.10
N HIS A 66 5.72 0.78 7.03
CA HIS A 66 6.56 0.16 8.08
C HIS A 66 7.82 -0.50 7.52
N GLY A 67 8.09 -0.34 6.23
CA GLY A 67 9.28 -0.87 5.59
C GLY A 67 9.30 -0.64 4.09
N VAL A 68 10.44 -0.96 3.48
CA VAL A 68 10.74 -0.78 2.06
C VAL A 68 11.35 -2.08 1.52
N VAL A 69 11.03 -2.40 0.27
CA VAL A 69 11.55 -3.56 -0.44
C VAL A 69 12.09 -3.10 -1.79
N GLY A 70 13.34 -3.47 -2.06
CA GLY A 70 13.98 -3.33 -3.35
C GLY A 70 13.79 -4.56 -4.23
N TYR A 71 13.58 -4.34 -5.52
CA TYR A 71 13.57 -5.38 -6.54
C TYR A 71 14.56 -5.04 -7.66
N GLN A 72 15.30 -6.04 -8.10
CA GLN A 72 16.21 -5.99 -9.23
C GLN A 72 15.64 -6.79 -10.41
N LYS A 73 15.76 -6.26 -11.63
CA LYS A 73 15.40 -6.97 -12.86
C LYS A 73 16.50 -7.95 -13.21
N THR A 74 16.16 -9.24 -13.16
CA THR A 74 17.00 -10.34 -13.62
C THR A 74 16.42 -10.95 -14.89
N VAL A 75 17.17 -11.82 -15.56
CA VAL A 75 16.70 -12.54 -16.76
C VAL A 75 15.40 -13.31 -16.50
N ASN A 76 15.24 -13.85 -15.29
CA ASN A 76 14.07 -14.63 -14.89
C ASN A 76 12.91 -13.78 -14.33
N GLY A 77 13.08 -12.45 -14.25
CA GLY A 77 12.09 -11.51 -13.72
C GLY A 77 12.61 -10.69 -12.54
N LEU A 78 11.68 -10.10 -11.77
CA LEU A 78 12.01 -9.28 -10.61
C LEU A 78 12.43 -10.16 -9.43
N ALA A 79 13.71 -10.08 -9.05
CA ALA A 79 14.24 -10.69 -7.84
C ALA A 79 14.23 -9.68 -6.70
N ARG A 80 13.93 -10.14 -5.48
CA ARG A 80 13.95 -9.30 -4.29
C ARG A 80 15.39 -9.10 -3.84
N THR A 81 15.80 -7.86 -3.63
CA THR A 81 17.17 -7.54 -3.21
C THR A 81 17.27 -7.48 -1.69
N LYS A 82 16.74 -6.41 -1.09
CA LYS A 82 16.80 -6.18 0.36
C LYS A 82 15.48 -5.67 0.90
N VAL A 83 15.30 -5.88 2.21
CA VAL A 83 14.10 -5.54 2.96
C VAL A 83 14.52 -4.73 4.15
N ILE A 84 14.06 -3.49 4.18
CA ILE A 84 14.32 -2.58 5.28
C ILE A 84 13.01 -2.43 6.04
N LEU A 85 13.04 -2.65 7.35
CA LEU A 85 11.88 -2.45 8.22
C LEU A 85 12.14 -1.24 9.11
N ALA A 86 11.08 -0.55 9.49
CA ALA A 86 11.16 0.52 10.49
C ALA A 86 11.57 -0.05 11.86
N GLU A 87 12.23 0.75 12.69
CA GLU A 87 12.60 0.35 14.06
C GLU A 87 11.37 0.07 14.94
N HIS A 88 10.34 0.89 14.76
CA HIS A 88 9.11 0.85 15.55
C HIS A 88 7.96 0.29 14.71
N LEU A 89 7.69 -1.00 14.87
CA LEU A 89 6.52 -1.65 14.27
C LEU A 89 5.29 -1.53 15.19
N SER A 90 4.12 -1.30 14.57
CA SER A 90 2.84 -1.33 15.28
C SER A 90 2.48 -2.76 15.72
N GLU A 91 1.81 -2.89 16.87
CA GLU A 91 1.37 -4.18 17.39
C GLU A 91 0.47 -4.93 16.40
N ASN A 92 -0.33 -4.20 15.63
CA ASN A 92 -1.26 -4.73 14.64
C ASN A 92 -0.55 -5.42 13.46
N VAL A 93 0.65 -4.96 13.09
CA VAL A 93 1.54 -5.61 12.11
C VAL A 93 2.21 -6.83 12.72
N ILE A 94 2.73 -6.71 13.95
CA ILE A 94 3.35 -7.82 14.68
C ILE A 94 2.38 -9.01 14.80
N ARG A 95 1.11 -8.73 15.13
CA ARG A 95 0.01 -9.72 15.16
C ARG A 95 -0.20 -10.49 13.85
N ARG A 96 0.16 -9.90 12.70
CA ARG A 96 0.08 -10.55 11.38
C ARG A 96 1.29 -11.45 11.13
N MET A 97 2.45 -11.11 11.67
CA MET A 97 3.69 -11.89 11.50
C MET A 97 3.67 -13.22 12.28
N PHE A 98 2.88 -13.32 13.35
CA PHE A 98 2.74 -14.56 14.12
C PHE A 98 1.68 -15.51 13.56
N ALA A 99 2.10 -16.74 13.25
CA ALA A 99 1.23 -17.80 12.72
C ALA A 99 0.31 -18.40 13.79
N LYS A 100 0.83 -18.72 14.98
CA LYS A 100 0.08 -19.37 16.07
C LYS A 100 0.02 -18.46 17.31
N LYS A 101 -1.09 -17.72 17.41
CA LYS A 101 -1.55 -16.88 18.53
C LYS A 101 -0.59 -15.79 19.05
N TYR A 102 -0.95 -14.54 18.81
CA TYR A 102 -0.34 -13.38 19.48
C TYR A 102 -0.94 -13.24 20.89
N VAL A 103 -0.07 -13.15 21.90
CA VAL A 103 -0.41 -12.99 23.33
C VAL A 103 0.05 -11.59 23.77
N PRO A 104 -0.88 -10.70 24.15
CA PRO A 104 -0.52 -9.37 24.64
C PRO A 104 0.38 -9.46 25.89
N GLY A 105 1.38 -8.59 26.01
CA GLY A 105 2.26 -8.50 27.20
C GLY A 105 3.43 -9.50 27.25
N VAL A 106 3.47 -10.49 26.35
CA VAL A 106 4.65 -11.35 26.20
C VAL A 106 5.70 -10.58 25.39
N LYS A 107 6.91 -10.43 25.95
CA LYS A 107 8.07 -9.93 25.19
C LYS A 107 8.47 -10.99 24.18
N TYR A 108 7.91 -10.91 22.98
CA TYR A 108 8.42 -11.66 21.85
C TYR A 108 9.80 -11.13 21.51
N VAL A 109 10.81 -12.01 21.54
CA VAL A 109 12.12 -11.71 20.95
C VAL A 109 11.87 -11.58 19.46
N ASP A 110 11.73 -10.35 19.01
CA ASP A 110 11.63 -10.07 17.59
C ASP A 110 13.03 -10.33 17.03
N LEU A 111 13.27 -11.52 16.49
CA LEU A 111 14.55 -11.92 15.88
C LEU A 111 14.91 -11.06 14.65
N ARG A 112 14.06 -10.07 14.33
CA ARG A 112 14.20 -9.06 13.28
C ARG A 112 14.47 -7.66 13.84
N LYS A 113 14.42 -7.47 15.16
CA LYS A 113 15.08 -6.34 15.85
C LYS A 113 16.59 -6.58 15.84
N SER A 114 17.14 -6.71 14.63
CA SER A 114 18.48 -6.20 14.35
C SER A 114 18.44 -4.68 14.58
N PRO A 115 19.59 -4.01 14.81
CA PRO A 115 19.59 -2.54 14.93
C PRO A 115 18.81 -1.95 13.76
N GLY A 116 18.22 -0.76 13.96
CA GLY A 116 17.51 -0.07 12.89
C GLY A 116 18.27 -0.03 11.58
N PHE A 117 17.56 0.31 10.50
CA PHE A 117 18.15 0.37 9.18
C PHE A 117 19.46 1.15 9.22
N THR A 118 20.55 0.54 8.74
CA THR A 118 21.82 1.23 8.61
C THR A 118 21.80 2.05 7.32
N GLU A 119 22.57 3.14 7.29
CA GLU A 119 22.75 3.92 6.06
C GLU A 119 23.32 3.06 4.92
N GLU A 120 24.14 2.07 5.25
CA GLU A 120 24.66 1.06 4.32
C GLU A 120 23.54 0.27 3.62
N ASP A 121 22.49 -0.11 4.37
CA ASP A 121 21.35 -0.84 3.81
C ASP A 121 20.58 0.02 2.79
N VAL A 122 20.42 1.31 3.09
CA VAL A 122 19.76 2.28 2.22
C VAL A 122 20.58 2.51 0.95
N GLU A 123 21.90 2.66 1.10
CA GLU A 123 22.81 2.80 -0.04
C GLU A 123 22.83 1.56 -0.94
N GLU A 124 22.85 0.36 -0.36
CA GLU A 124 22.78 -0.89 -1.12
C GLU A 124 21.47 -0.95 -1.91
N LEU A 125 20.35 -0.55 -1.29
CA LEU A 125 19.04 -0.54 -1.93
C LEU A 125 19.00 0.43 -3.11
N LYS A 126 19.62 1.62 -2.99
CA LYS A 126 19.76 2.59 -4.09
C LYS A 126 20.64 2.07 -5.24
N LYS A 127 21.70 1.32 -4.95
CA LYS A 127 22.66 0.81 -5.95
C LYS A 127 22.13 -0.39 -6.73
N THR A 128 21.39 -1.27 -6.05
CA THR A 128 21.06 -2.60 -6.58
C THR A 128 19.62 -2.74 -7.09
N SER A 129 18.71 -1.84 -6.69
CA SER A 129 17.28 -1.97 -7.00
C SER A 129 16.89 -1.17 -8.24
N ASP A 130 16.07 -1.77 -9.10
CA ASP A 130 15.43 -1.08 -10.23
C ASP A 130 14.02 -0.58 -9.85
N VAL A 131 13.33 -1.32 -8.97
CA VAL A 131 11.95 -1.04 -8.57
C VAL A 131 11.86 -1.06 -7.06
N ILE A 132 11.23 -0.03 -6.50
CA ILE A 132 11.05 0.12 -5.05
C ILE A 132 9.58 -0.01 -4.69
N ARG A 133 9.30 -0.78 -3.65
CA ARG A 133 7.96 -0.94 -3.08
C ARG A 133 7.99 -0.68 -1.60
N VAL A 134 6.98 0.02 -1.09
CA VAL A 134 6.76 0.20 0.34
C VAL A 134 5.89 -0.91 0.89
N LEU A 135 6.22 -1.36 2.10
CA LEU A 135 5.40 -2.23 2.93
C LEU A 135 4.47 -1.36 3.75
N ALA A 136 3.19 -1.38 3.40
CA ALA A 136 2.18 -0.58 4.08
C ALA A 136 1.13 -1.48 4.72
N HIS A 137 0.57 -1.00 5.82
CA HIS A 137 -0.51 -1.68 6.52
C HIS A 137 -1.69 -0.75 6.80
N SER A 138 -2.90 -1.32 6.81
CA SER A 138 -4.12 -0.60 7.17
C SER A 138 -4.35 -0.57 8.68
N GLN A 139 -5.01 0.49 9.15
CA GLN A 139 -5.41 0.65 10.54
C GLN A 139 -6.84 0.12 10.79
N VAL A 140 -6.99 -1.20 10.74
CA VAL A 140 -8.30 -1.89 10.86
C VAL A 140 -8.99 -1.62 12.19
N GLU A 141 -8.22 -1.38 13.24
CA GLU A 141 -8.73 -1.05 14.57
C GLU A 141 -9.57 0.23 14.61
N LYS A 142 -9.31 1.18 13.70
CA LYS A 142 -10.13 2.39 13.56
C LYS A 142 -11.54 2.10 13.03
N ILE A 143 -11.73 0.95 12.38
CA ILE A 143 -13.03 0.50 11.86
C ILE A 143 -13.64 -0.45 12.88
N SER A 144 -14.44 0.09 13.80
CA SER A 144 -15.07 -0.65 14.90
C SER A 144 -15.95 -1.81 14.41
N ALA A 145 -16.55 -1.69 13.22
CA ALA A 145 -17.44 -2.70 12.64
C ALA A 145 -16.75 -4.03 12.31
N ILE A 146 -15.46 -4.01 11.94
CA ILE A 146 -14.74 -5.21 11.48
C ILE A 146 -14.33 -6.12 12.65
N ARG A 147 -14.23 -5.57 13.88
CA ARG A 147 -13.83 -6.30 15.10
C ARG A 147 -12.53 -7.11 14.94
N GLN A 148 -11.60 -6.65 14.10
CA GLN A 148 -10.33 -7.30 13.80
C GLN A 148 -9.15 -6.42 14.23
N LYS A 149 -8.19 -7.01 14.96
CA LYS A 149 -6.93 -6.35 15.35
C LYS A 149 -5.73 -6.66 14.43
N LYS A 150 -5.84 -7.70 13.61
CA LYS A 150 -4.75 -8.08 12.67
C LYS A 150 -4.77 -7.14 11.46
N ALA A 151 -3.75 -6.30 11.31
CA ALA A 151 -3.64 -5.38 10.18
C ALA A 151 -3.57 -6.12 8.84
N HIS A 152 -4.16 -5.57 7.78
CA HIS A 152 -3.90 -6.07 6.42
C HIS A 152 -2.65 -5.39 5.89
N ILE A 153 -1.75 -6.19 5.30
CA ILE A 153 -0.48 -5.72 4.74
C ILE A 153 -0.57 -5.77 3.21
N ALA A 154 0.01 -4.76 2.57
CA ALA A 154 0.19 -4.69 1.14
C ALA A 154 1.56 -4.11 0.81
N GLU A 155 2.14 -4.62 -0.27
CA GLU A 155 3.23 -3.95 -0.96
C GLU A 155 2.61 -2.94 -1.93
N ILE A 156 3.15 -1.73 -1.97
CA ILE A 156 2.71 -0.68 -2.90
C ILE A 156 3.93 -0.19 -3.64
N GLN A 157 3.88 -0.17 -4.97
CA GLN A 157 4.98 0.34 -5.78
C GLN A 157 5.03 1.87 -5.74
N VAL A 158 6.24 2.42 -5.60
CA VAL A 158 6.51 3.84 -5.74
C VAL A 158 6.90 4.11 -7.19
N ASN A 159 6.14 4.98 -7.87
CA ASN A 159 6.40 5.40 -9.24
C ASN A 159 6.79 6.88 -9.28
N GLY A 160 7.55 7.26 -10.31
CA GLY A 160 8.06 8.63 -10.49
C GLY A 160 9.50 8.80 -10.04
N GLY A 161 10.15 9.85 -10.54
CA GLY A 161 11.52 10.22 -10.16
C GLY A 161 12.60 9.17 -10.46
N SER A 162 13.78 9.41 -9.91
CA SER A 162 14.90 8.46 -9.92
C SER A 162 14.75 7.39 -8.84
N VAL A 163 15.52 6.28 -8.95
CA VAL A 163 15.53 5.23 -7.92
C VAL A 163 15.94 5.81 -6.55
N SER A 164 16.92 6.71 -6.50
CA SER A 164 17.31 7.34 -5.23
C SER A 164 16.15 8.13 -4.64
N GLU A 165 15.48 8.97 -5.43
CA GLU A 165 14.33 9.75 -4.96
C GLU A 165 13.20 8.86 -4.44
N LYS A 166 12.98 7.70 -5.05
CA LYS A 166 11.99 6.73 -4.55
C LYS A 166 12.37 6.12 -3.21
N VAL A 167 13.66 5.88 -2.95
CA VAL A 167 14.12 5.42 -1.64
C VAL A 167 13.97 6.55 -0.62
N ASP A 168 14.32 7.78 -1.00
CA ASP A 168 14.23 8.95 -0.12
C ASP A 168 12.77 9.33 0.19
N TYR A 169 11.84 9.03 -0.72
CA TYR A 169 10.40 9.21 -0.54
C TYR A 169 9.76 8.11 0.33
N ALA A 170 10.35 6.92 0.39
CA ALA A 170 9.77 5.70 0.96
C ALA A 170 10.03 5.55 2.46
#